data_AF-A0AAI9E9C0-F1
#
_entry.id   AF-A0AAI9E9C0-F1
#
_cell.length_a   1.000
_cell.length_b   1.000
_cell.length_c   1.000
_cell.angle_alpha   90.00
_cell.angle_beta   90.00
_cell.angle_gamma   90.00
#
_symmetry.space_group_name_H-M   'P 1'
#
loop_
_entity.id
_entity.type
_entity.pdbx_description
1 polymer ?
#
loop_
_entity_poly.entity_id
_entity_poly.type
_entity_poly.pdbx_seq_one_letter_code
_entity_poly.pdbx_strand_id
1 'polypeptide(L)'
;MATVKASTTIPYLYRFLLTNVESLLALGGVALVLMDPGKYNASLTQARLSTIQPDTQFIYTQLAGGWAFIAFTEAVVLRLVDDLRVWKLLCAGILFSDALYTHSIAQAAGGWTEWFKVGNWSVEDWLVGVTTWPFVLTRLAIVLGVGLRKADLVKRA
;
A
#
# COMPACT_ATOMS: atom_id res chain seq x y z
N MET A 1 -29.59 -1.79 9.28
CA MET A 1 -29.25 -2.46 8.00
C MET A 1 -28.29 -3.59 8.34
N ALA A 2 -28.48 -4.82 7.86
CA ALA A 2 -27.59 -5.93 8.23
C ALA A 2 -26.17 -5.68 7.70
N THR A 3 -25.16 -5.81 8.56
CA THR A 3 -23.76 -5.66 8.18
C THR A 3 -23.31 -6.85 7.33
N VAL A 4 -22.74 -6.57 6.16
CA VAL A 4 -22.14 -7.60 5.31
C VAL A 4 -20.76 -7.92 5.85
N LYS A 5 -20.53 -9.21 6.18
CA LYS A 5 -19.26 -9.66 6.75
C LYS A 5 -18.13 -9.60 5.74
N ALA A 6 -17.00 -9.01 6.13
CA ALA A 6 -15.81 -8.92 5.28
C ALA A 6 -15.12 -10.29 5.11
N SER A 7 -15.07 -11.08 6.18
CA SER A 7 -14.41 -12.39 6.26
C SER A 7 -14.94 -13.42 5.26
N THR A 8 -16.25 -13.40 5.00
CA THR A 8 -16.94 -14.31 4.06
C THR A 8 -17.06 -13.73 2.66
N THR A 9 -17.04 -12.40 2.52
CA THR A 9 -17.23 -11.72 1.24
C THR A 9 -15.92 -11.47 0.49
N ILE A 10 -14.87 -11.03 1.20
CA ILE A 10 -13.56 -10.73 0.62
C ILE A 10 -12.75 -12.03 0.50
N PRO A 11 -12.23 -12.35 -0.70
CA PRO A 11 -11.37 -13.51 -0.92
C PRO A 11 -10.22 -13.56 0.08
N TYR A 12 -9.89 -14.76 0.56
CA TYR A 12 -8.81 -14.96 1.53
C TYR A 12 -7.49 -14.36 1.03
N LEU A 13 -7.16 -14.55 -0.25
CA LEU A 13 -5.93 -14.00 -0.83
C LEU A 13 -5.82 -12.48 -0.66
N TYR A 14 -6.91 -11.74 -0.89
CA TYR A 14 -6.90 -10.28 -0.73
C TYR A 14 -6.65 -9.89 0.73
N ARG A 15 -7.35 -10.54 1.66
CA ARG A 15 -7.16 -10.30 3.09
C ARG A 15 -5.75 -10.66 3.53
N PHE A 16 -5.19 -11.76 3.03
CA PHE A 16 -3.85 -12.22 3.38
C PHE A 16 -2.77 -11.26 2.90
N LEU A 17 -2.86 -10.80 1.64
CA LEU A 17 -1.92 -9.85 1.05
C LEU A 17 -1.85 -8.55 1.86
N LEU A 18 -2.99 -7.93 2.16
CA LEU A 18 -3.00 -6.65 2.90
C LEU A 18 -2.60 -6.85 4.36
N THR A 19 -3.27 -7.75 5.08
CA THR A 19 -3.10 -7.84 6.54
C THR A 19 -1.78 -8.49 6.97
N ASN A 20 -1.10 -9.24 6.10
CA ASN A 20 0.16 -9.91 6.44
C ASN A 20 1.32 -9.40 5.59
N VAL A 21 1.24 -9.57 4.27
CA VAL A 21 2.39 -9.31 3.39
C VAL A 21 2.69 -7.81 3.34
N GLU A 22 1.71 -7.00 2.96
CA GLU A 22 1.86 -5.55 2.86
C GLU A 22 2.19 -4.95 4.22
N SER A 23 1.44 -5.29 5.27
CA SER A 23 1.68 -4.73 6.59
C SER A 23 3.12 -4.95 7.11
N LEU A 24 3.73 -6.10 6.81
CA LEU A 24 5.12 -6.38 7.17
C LEU A 24 6.11 -5.59 6.28
N LEU A 25 5.82 -5.46 4.99
CA LEU A 25 6.64 -4.63 4.08
C LEU A 25 6.57 -3.16 4.48
N ALA A 26 5.39 -2.64 4.82
CA ALA A 26 5.20 -1.28 5.29
C ALA A 26 5.95 -1.03 6.61
N LEU A 27 5.90 -1.97 7.57
CA LEU A 27 6.73 -1.90 8.79
C LEU A 27 8.23 -1.95 8.48
N GLY A 28 8.66 -2.77 7.52
CA GLY A 28 10.04 -2.76 7.03
C GLY A 28 10.43 -1.41 6.44
N GLY A 29 9.52 -0.78 5.70
CA GLY A 29 9.65 0.58 5.19
C GLY A 29 9.81 1.61 6.30
N VAL A 30 9.00 1.53 7.38
CA VAL A 30 9.15 2.38 8.58
C VAL A 30 10.56 2.25 9.16
N ALA A 31 11.02 1.01 9.38
CA ALA A 31 12.35 0.76 9.93
C ALA A 31 13.45 1.31 9.02
N LEU A 32 13.36 1.07 7.71
CA LEU A 32 14.34 1.55 6.75
C LEU A 32 14.41 3.08 6.69
N VAL A 33 13.26 3.76 6.65
CA VAL A 33 13.18 5.23 6.63
C VAL A 33 13.79 5.84 7.91
N LEU A 34 13.55 5.24 9.07
CA LEU A 34 14.05 5.77 10.35
C LEU A 34 15.53 5.46 10.61
N MET A 35 16.02 4.30 10.15
CA MET A 35 17.40 3.86 10.39
C MET A 35 18.36 4.36 9.31
N ASP A 36 17.92 4.40 8.05
CA ASP A 36 18.74 4.76 6.90
C ASP A 36 17.90 5.41 5.78
N PRO A 37 17.45 6.67 5.98
CA PRO A 37 16.66 7.39 4.98
C PRO A 37 17.41 7.56 3.64
N GLY A 38 18.74 7.54 3.66
CA GLY A 38 19.57 7.58 2.45
C GLY A 38 19.37 6.34 1.59
N LYS A 39 19.45 5.14 2.20
CA LYS A 39 19.15 3.88 1.49
C LYS A 39 17.70 3.80 1.02
N TYR A 40 16.76 4.31 1.81
CA TYR A 40 15.36 4.38 1.39
C TYR A 40 15.22 5.18 0.09
N ASN A 41 15.74 6.41 0.05
CA ASN A 41 15.69 7.25 -1.14
C ASN A 41 16.44 6.63 -2.32
N ALA A 42 17.61 6.04 -2.08
CA ALA A 42 18.39 5.40 -3.13
C ALA A 42 17.59 4.28 -3.81
N SER A 43 16.81 3.52 -3.04
CA SER A 43 15.95 2.44 -3.55
C SER A 43 14.79 2.96 -4.42
N LEU A 44 14.31 4.18 -4.18
CA LEU A 44 13.20 4.78 -4.93
C LEU A 44 13.66 5.64 -6.12
N THR A 45 14.93 6.03 -6.16
CA THR A 45 15.46 7.04 -7.09
C THR A 45 16.57 6.50 -7.96
N GLN A 46 16.71 5.17 -8.09
CA GLN A 46 17.79 4.53 -8.83
C GLN A 46 19.18 5.02 -8.37
N ALA A 47 19.37 5.10 -7.05
CA ALA A 47 20.57 5.63 -6.38
C ALA A 47 20.94 7.09 -6.69
N ARG A 48 20.09 7.87 -7.38
CA ARG A 48 20.36 9.28 -7.68
C ARG A 48 20.31 10.17 -6.44
N LEU A 49 19.47 9.81 -5.46
CA LEU A 49 19.36 10.51 -4.19
C LEU A 49 19.66 9.55 -3.04
N SER A 50 20.87 9.62 -2.51
CA SER A 50 21.33 8.79 -1.38
C SER A 50 21.80 9.60 -0.18
N THR A 51 22.13 10.89 -0.38
CA THR A 51 22.53 11.81 0.68
C THR A 51 21.32 12.57 1.19
N ILE A 52 21.20 12.68 2.52
CA ILE A 52 20.11 13.39 3.18
C ILE A 52 20.63 14.71 3.71
N GLN A 53 19.96 15.81 3.34
CA GLN A 53 20.20 17.11 3.94
C GLN A 53 19.72 17.07 5.40
N PRO A 54 20.57 17.35 6.41
CA PRO A 54 20.22 17.22 7.82
C PRO A 54 18.94 17.98 8.21
N ASP A 55 18.75 19.18 7.68
CA ASP A 55 17.58 20.02 7.97
C ASP A 55 16.25 19.44 7.44
N THR A 56 16.31 18.40 6.60
CA THR A 56 15.13 17.71 6.04
C THR A 56 14.80 16.41 6.78
N GLN A 57 15.58 16.03 7.80
CA GLN A 57 15.42 14.75 8.51
C GLN A 57 13.99 14.56 9.07
N PHE A 58 13.34 15.64 9.51
CA PHE A 58 11.97 15.61 10.02
C PHE A 58 10.92 15.14 8.99
N ILE A 59 11.19 15.31 7.69
CA ILE A 59 10.30 14.84 6.61
C ILE A 59 10.26 13.31 6.59
N TYR A 60 11.41 12.66 6.80
CA TYR A 60 11.50 11.19 6.85
C TYR A 60 10.78 10.63 8.07
N THR A 61 10.82 11.32 9.22
CA THR A 61 10.00 10.94 10.37
C THR A 61 8.50 11.02 10.08
N GLN A 62 8.05 12.07 9.37
CA GLN A 62 6.65 12.17 8.94
C GLN A 62 6.27 11.07 7.94
N LEU A 63 7.16 10.75 6.99
CA LEU A 63 6.98 9.66 6.04
C LEU A 63 6.86 8.31 6.74
N ALA A 64 7.75 8.04 7.70
CA ALA A 64 7.68 6.84 8.55
C ALA A 64 6.36 6.78 9.33
N GLY A 65 5.85 7.92 9.82
CA GLY A 65 4.53 7.99 10.45
C GLY A 65 3.39 7.59 9.51
N GLY A 66 3.44 8.02 8.24
CA GLY A 66 2.48 7.61 7.21
C GLY A 66 2.50 6.10 6.96
N TRP A 67 3.68 5.52 6.76
CA TRP A 67 3.84 4.07 6.61
C TRP A 67 3.39 3.29 7.85
N ALA A 68 3.69 3.80 9.05
CA ALA A 68 3.26 3.18 10.30
C ALA A 68 1.73 3.19 10.44
N PHE A 69 1.06 4.25 10.00
CA PHE A 69 -0.40 4.32 10.00
C PHE A 69 -1.03 3.30 9.05
N ILE A 70 -0.49 3.13 7.83
CA ILE A 70 -0.94 2.09 6.89
C ILE A 70 -0.72 0.70 7.51
N ALA A 71 0.50 0.43 7.99
CA ALA A 71 0.85 -0.83 8.62
C ALA A 71 -0.07 -1.17 9.81
N PHE A 72 -0.35 -0.20 10.68
CA PHE A 72 -1.27 -0.39 11.81
C PHE A 72 -2.70 -0.65 11.34
N THR A 73 -3.19 0.11 10.35
CA THR A 73 -4.53 -0.07 9.80
C THR A 73 -4.70 -1.49 9.24
N GLU A 74 -3.71 -1.98 8.49
CA GLU A 74 -3.78 -3.29 7.85
C GLU A 74 -3.51 -4.44 8.83
N ALA A 75 -2.49 -4.32 9.68
CA ALA A 75 -2.14 -5.36 10.62
C ALA A 75 -3.12 -5.45 11.80
N VAL A 76 -3.68 -4.34 12.26
CA VAL A 76 -4.46 -4.32 13.49
C VAL A 76 -5.93 -4.10 13.18
N VAL A 77 -6.27 -2.97 12.56
CA VAL A 77 -7.67 -2.56 12.39
C VAL A 77 -8.44 -3.54 11.49
N LEU A 78 -7.88 -3.89 10.33
CA LEU A 78 -8.54 -4.81 9.39
C LEU A 78 -8.71 -6.24 9.95
N ARG A 79 -7.89 -6.66 10.93
CA ARG A 79 -8.06 -7.96 11.61
C ARG A 79 -9.21 -7.94 12.63
N LEU A 80 -9.52 -6.79 13.20
CA LEU A 80 -10.54 -6.64 14.24
C LEU A 80 -11.93 -6.29 13.69
N VAL A 81 -12.00 -5.76 12.46
CA VAL A 81 -13.25 -5.31 11.84
C VAL A 81 -13.74 -6.33 10.81
N ASP A 82 -14.95 -6.86 11.01
CA ASP A 82 -15.63 -7.77 10.08
C ASP A 82 -16.80 -7.10 9.33
N ASP A 83 -16.65 -5.82 8.95
CA ASP A 83 -17.63 -5.06 8.18
C ASP A 83 -17.05 -4.70 6.79
N LEU A 84 -17.70 -5.17 5.72
CA LEU A 84 -17.28 -4.91 4.35
C LEU A 84 -17.24 -3.42 4.02
N ARG A 85 -18.18 -2.60 4.50
CA ARG A 85 -18.20 -1.17 4.23
C ARG A 85 -16.98 -0.49 4.85
N VAL A 86 -16.64 -0.85 6.08
CA VAL A 86 -15.46 -0.31 6.76
C VAL A 86 -14.18 -0.75 6.04
N TRP A 87 -14.08 -2.01 5.64
CA TRP A 87 -12.98 -2.50 4.80
C TRP A 87 -12.81 -1.68 3.51
N LYS A 88 -13.89 -1.44 2.78
CA LYS A 88 -13.86 -0.63 1.55
C LYS A 88 -13.43 0.81 1.81
N LEU A 89 -13.90 1.43 2.89
CA LEU A 89 -13.53 2.80 3.25
C LEU A 89 -12.06 2.91 3.67
N LEU A 90 -11.55 1.97 4.47
CA LEU A 90 -10.14 1.94 4.85
C LEU A 90 -9.23 1.70 3.63
N CYS A 91 -9.60 0.75 2.76
CA CYS A 91 -8.87 0.52 1.50
C CYS A 91 -8.88 1.77 0.61
N ALA A 92 -10.03 2.46 0.50
CA ALA A 92 -10.12 3.71 -0.26
C ALA A 92 -9.26 4.83 0.35
N GLY A 93 -9.22 4.92 1.68
CA GLY A 93 -8.34 5.84 2.40
C GLY A 93 -6.87 5.60 2.08
N ILE A 94 -6.42 4.34 2.13
CA ILE A 94 -5.03 3.96 1.81
C ILE A 94 -4.71 4.22 0.33
N LEU A 95 -5.67 4.01 -0.59
CA LEU A 95 -5.51 4.31 -2.02
C LEU A 95 -5.15 5.77 -2.32
N PHE A 96 -5.57 6.74 -1.49
CA PHE A 96 -5.09 8.12 -1.63
C PHE A 96 -3.59 8.22 -1.36
N SER A 97 -3.09 7.52 -0.35
CA SER A 97 -1.65 7.44 -0.06
C SER A 97 -0.91 6.74 -1.19
N ASP A 98 -1.46 5.64 -1.73
CA ASP A 98 -0.82 4.93 -2.86
C ASP A 98 -0.74 5.78 -4.11
N ALA A 99 -1.76 6.60 -4.38
CA ALA A 99 -1.75 7.50 -5.53
C ALA A 99 -0.62 8.53 -5.41
N LEU A 100 -0.45 9.12 -4.22
CA LEU A 100 0.62 10.08 -3.95
C LEU A 100 2.00 9.41 -3.96
N TYR A 101 2.11 8.21 -3.39
CA TYR A 101 3.34 7.42 -3.44
C TYR A 101 3.72 7.03 -4.87
N THR A 102 2.78 6.49 -5.66
CA THR A 102 3.04 6.14 -7.06
C THR A 102 3.44 7.38 -7.87
N HIS A 103 2.82 8.53 -7.59
CA HIS A 103 3.22 9.79 -8.22
C HIS A 103 4.64 10.21 -7.84
N SER A 104 5.06 10.06 -6.59
CA SER A 104 6.43 10.39 -6.17
C SER A 104 7.46 9.46 -6.82
N ILE A 105 7.14 8.18 -7.01
CA ILE A 105 7.99 7.25 -7.77
C ILE A 105 8.10 7.68 -9.24
N ALA A 106 6.99 8.07 -9.86
CA ALA A 106 7.01 8.59 -11.22
C ALA A 106 7.87 9.87 -11.34
N GLN A 107 7.81 10.77 -10.35
CA GLN A 107 8.71 11.93 -10.28
C GLN A 107 10.18 11.51 -10.19
N ALA A 108 10.51 10.54 -9.33
CA ALA A 108 11.86 10.02 -9.18
C ALA A 108 12.42 9.36 -10.46
N ALA A 109 11.55 8.70 -11.24
CA ALA A 109 11.88 8.10 -12.52
C ALA A 109 12.12 9.12 -13.67
N GLY A 110 11.89 10.42 -13.43
CA GLY A 110 11.98 11.47 -14.46
C GLY A 110 10.64 11.84 -15.10
N GLY A 111 9.52 11.42 -14.50
CA GLY A 111 8.16 11.71 -14.92
C GLY A 111 7.38 10.47 -15.37
N TRP A 112 6.06 10.62 -15.50
CA TRP A 112 5.15 9.53 -15.89
C TRP A 112 5.52 8.88 -17.23
N THR A 113 6.00 9.67 -18.20
CA THR A 113 6.40 9.17 -19.52
C THR A 113 7.55 8.16 -19.44
N GLU A 114 8.52 8.39 -18.55
CA GLU A 114 9.60 7.44 -18.32
C GLU A 114 9.13 6.27 -17.46
N TRP A 115 8.34 6.53 -16.42
CA TRP A 115 7.81 5.50 -15.54
C TRP A 115 7.01 4.42 -16.28
N PHE A 116 6.21 4.79 -17.29
CA PHE A 116 5.44 3.82 -18.08
C PHE A 116 6.26 2.97 -19.05
N LYS A 117 7.56 3.27 -19.27
CA LYS A 117 8.45 2.44 -20.09
C LYS A 117 8.97 1.27 -19.27
N VAL A 118 8.08 0.34 -18.90
CA VAL A 118 8.39 -0.83 -18.04
C VAL A 118 9.56 -1.68 -18.58
N GLY A 119 9.77 -1.69 -19.90
CA GLY A 119 10.91 -2.38 -20.51
C GLY A 119 12.29 -1.81 -20.14
N ASN A 120 12.34 -0.59 -19.60
CA ASN A 120 13.56 0.11 -19.19
C ASN A 120 13.77 0.14 -17.67
N TRP A 121 12.88 -0.52 -16.91
CA TRP A 121 12.96 -0.53 -15.45
C TRP A 121 14.24 -1.20 -14.95
N SER A 122 14.90 -0.54 -14.00
CA SER A 122 16.02 -1.13 -13.27
C SER A 122 15.52 -2.22 -12.30
N VAL A 123 16.45 -2.93 -11.66
CA VAL A 123 16.10 -3.92 -10.64
C VAL A 123 15.37 -3.26 -9.46
N GLU A 124 15.76 -2.04 -9.10
CA GLU A 124 15.13 -1.24 -8.06
C GLU A 124 13.69 -0.84 -8.45
N ASP A 125 13.47 -0.42 -9.71
CA ASP A 125 12.11 -0.10 -10.19
C ASP A 125 11.19 -1.32 -10.13
N TRP A 126 11.70 -2.49 -10.53
CA TRP A 126 10.97 -3.76 -10.40
C TRP A 126 10.67 -4.10 -8.95
N LEU A 127 11.62 -3.90 -8.04
CA LEU A 127 11.44 -4.13 -6.62
C LEU A 127 10.32 -3.23 -6.06
N VAL A 128 10.35 -1.92 -6.36
CA VAL A 128 9.30 -0.98 -5.97
C VAL A 128 7.96 -1.39 -6.57
N GLY A 129 7.91 -1.73 -7.86
CA GLY A 129 6.69 -2.15 -8.55
C GLY A 129 6.07 -3.41 -7.92
N VAL A 130 6.86 -4.47 -7.71
CA VAL A 130 6.40 -5.74 -7.13
C VAL A 130 5.97 -5.58 -5.67
N THR A 131 6.62 -4.69 -4.92
CA THR A 131 6.26 -4.42 -3.52
C THR A 131 5.14 -3.39 -3.37
N THR A 132 4.59 -2.86 -4.46
CA THR A 132 3.53 -1.83 -4.42
C THR A 132 2.28 -2.26 -5.20
N TRP A 133 2.42 -2.58 -6.49
CA TRP A 133 1.28 -2.79 -7.39
C TRP A 133 0.32 -3.90 -6.98
N PRO A 134 0.77 -5.08 -6.50
CA PRO A 134 -0.17 -6.13 -6.07
C PRO A 134 -1.14 -5.64 -4.98
N PHE A 135 -0.67 -4.77 -4.10
CA PHE A 135 -1.43 -4.24 -2.98
C PHE A 135 -2.40 -3.14 -3.42
N VAL A 136 -1.93 -2.22 -4.26
CA VAL A 136 -2.77 -1.21 -4.94
C VAL A 136 -3.92 -1.87 -5.70
N LEU A 137 -3.61 -2.87 -6.51
CA LEU A 137 -4.60 -3.61 -7.28
C LEU A 137 -5.58 -4.38 -6.39
N THR A 138 -5.09 -4.95 -5.29
CA THR A 138 -5.95 -5.64 -4.30
C THR A 138 -6.94 -4.68 -3.64
N ARG A 139 -6.48 -3.50 -3.20
CA ARG A 139 -7.34 -2.48 -2.59
C ARG A 139 -8.33 -1.92 -3.61
N LEU A 140 -7.92 -1.68 -4.85
CA LEU A 140 -8.83 -1.31 -5.96
C LEU A 140 -9.91 -2.37 -6.19
N ALA A 141 -9.53 -3.65 -6.23
CA ALA A 141 -10.48 -4.75 -6.41
C ALA A 141 -11.52 -4.77 -5.28
N ILE A 142 -11.11 -4.63 -4.02
CA ILE A 142 -12.02 -4.55 -2.87
C ILE A 142 -12.97 -3.35 -2.97
N VAL A 143 -12.44 -2.17 -3.28
CA VAL A 143 -13.22 -0.92 -3.38
C VAL A 143 -14.24 -0.98 -4.53
N LEU A 144 -13.83 -1.50 -5.68
CA LEU A 144 -14.70 -1.65 -6.86
C LEU A 144 -15.63 -2.87 -6.76
N GLY A 145 -15.40 -3.76 -5.80
CA GLY A 145 -16.20 -4.98 -5.62
C GLY A 145 -15.84 -6.11 -6.59
N VAL A 146 -14.67 -6.04 -7.23
CA VAL A 146 -14.16 -7.06 -8.15
C VAL A 146 -13.73 -8.29 -7.36
N GLY A 147 -14.22 -9.47 -7.77
CA GLY A 147 -13.85 -10.75 -7.13
C GLY A 147 -14.49 -11.00 -5.75
N LEU A 148 -15.31 -10.08 -5.24
CA LEU A 148 -16.03 -10.28 -3.98
C LEU A 148 -17.12 -11.34 -4.14
N ARG A 149 -17.23 -12.25 -3.17
CA ARG A 149 -18.31 -13.25 -3.15
C ARG A 149 -19.64 -12.53 -2.94
N LYS A 150 -20.69 -12.98 -3.63
CA LYS A 150 -22.04 -12.52 -3.29
C LYS A 150 -22.29 -12.99 -1.86
N ALA A 151 -22.54 -12.05 -0.95
CA ALA A 151 -23.08 -12.41 0.35
C ALA A 151 -24.41 -13.09 0.03
N ASP A 152 -24.51 -14.39 0.29
CA ASP A 152 -25.77 -15.10 0.18
C ASP A 152 -26.74 -14.35 1.09
N LEU A 153 -27.62 -13.55 0.48
CA LEU A 153 -28.85 -13.13 1.13
C LEU A 153 -29.52 -14.45 1.45
N VAL A 154 -29.36 -14.90 2.69
CA VAL A 154 -30.07 -16.03 3.27
C VAL A 154 -31.49 -15.92 2.74
N LYS A 155 -31.86 -16.85 1.84
CA LYS A 155 -33.24 -17.05 1.42
C LYS A 155 -34.03 -17.26 2.71
N ARG A 156 -34.57 -16.19 3.27
CA ARG A 156 -35.73 -16.24 4.16
C ARG A 156 -36.92 -16.20 3.21
N ALA A 157 -37.24 -17.37 2.67
CA ALA A 157 -38.55 -17.71 2.14
C ALA A 157 -39.04 -18.89 2.98
#